data_AF-A0A2V7VTC1-F1
#
_entry.id   AF-A0A2V7VTC1-F1
#
_cell.length_a   1.000
_cell.length_b   1.000
_cell.length_c   1.000
_cell.angle_alpha   90.00
_cell.angle_beta   90.00
_cell.angle_gamma   90.00
#
_symmetry.space_group_name_H-M   'P 1'
#
loop_
_entity.id
_entity.type
_entity.pdbx_description
1 polymer ?
#
loop_
_entity_poly.entity_id
_entity_poly.type
_entity_poly.pdbx_seq_one_letter_code
_entity_poly.pdbx_strand_id
1 'polypeptide(L)' 'MAQVIVRRLDEDVKEKLQRLARSHGRSMEEEIREILRSAVRNEGSIRTGLGSRIAARFRGIALDDQIPELRG' A
#
# COMPACT_ATOMS: atom_id res chain seq x y z
N MET A 1 -18.48 -13.56 5.12
CA MET A 1 -17.73 -14.28 4.06
C MET A 1 -18.08 -13.64 2.74
N ALA A 2 -17.09 -13.31 1.93
CA ALA A 2 -17.30 -12.78 0.59
C ALA A 2 -16.47 -13.63 -0.39
N GLN A 3 -17.04 -13.95 -1.54
CA GLN A 3 -16.40 -14.78 -2.56
C GLN A 3 -16.37 -14.01 -3.88
N VAL A 4 -15.23 -14.09 -4.56
CA VAL A 4 -15.03 -13.52 -5.90
C VAL A 4 -14.59 -14.65 -6.82
N ILE A 5 -15.20 -14.73 -8.00
CA ILE A 5 -14.84 -15.69 -9.04
C ILE A 5 -14.28 -14.92 -10.23
N VAL A 6 -13.00 -15.13 -10.54
CA VAL A 6 -12.36 -14.58 -11.73
C VAL A 6 -12.49 -15.59 -12.86
N ARG A 7 -13.25 -15.24 -13.91
CA ARG A 7 -13.45 -16.10 -15.09
C ARG A 7 -12.46 -15.72 -16.19
N ARG A 8 -12.05 -16.70 -17.01
CA ARG A 8 -11.11 -16.50 -18.13
C ARG A 8 -9.79 -15.87 -17.66
N LEU A 9 -9.23 -16.38 -16.57
CA LEU A 9 -7.88 -16.00 -16.14
C LEU A 9 -6.87 -16.64 -17.08
N ASP A 10 -5.94 -15.85 -17.60
CA ASP A 10 -4.87 -16.37 -18.45
C ASP A 10 -4.01 -17.39 -17.67
N GLU A 11 -3.64 -18.49 -18.34
CA GLU A 11 -2.94 -19.59 -17.68
C GLU A 11 -1.54 -19.16 -17.20
N ASP A 12 -0.88 -18.23 -17.91
CA ASP A 12 0.41 -17.68 -17.51
C ASP A 12 0.31 -16.88 -16.19
N VAL A 13 -0.79 -16.15 -15.99
CA VAL A 13 -1.08 -15.41 -14.75
C VAL A 13 -1.28 -16.38 -13.60
N LYS A 14 -2.03 -17.46 -13.84
CA LYS A 14 -2.27 -18.52 -12.85
C LYS A 14 -0.95 -19.19 -12.41
N GLU A 15 -0.06 -19.51 -13.35
CA GLU A 15 1.25 -20.09 -13.04
C GLU A 15 2.14 -19.14 -12.22
N LYS A 16 2.17 -17.85 -12.60
CA LYS A 16 2.92 -16.82 -11.85
C LYS A 16 2.40 -16.68 -10.42
N LEU A 17 1.07 -16.67 -10.24
CA LEU A 17 0.45 -16.62 -8.91
C LEU A 17 0.79 -17.86 -8.07
N GLN A 18 0.79 -19.05 -8.65
CA GLN A 18 1.23 -20.27 -7.94
C GLN A 18 2.70 -20.19 -7.50
N ARG A 19 3.57 -19.66 -8.36
CA ARG A 19 4.99 -19.49 -8.04
C ARG A 19 5.19 -18.47 -6.91
N LEU A 20 4.47 -17.36 -6.96
CA LEU A 20 4.48 -16.34 -5.89
C LEU A 20 4.02 -16.92 -4.56
N ALA A 21 2.90 -17.65 -4.55
CA ALA A 21 2.37 -18.28 -3.35
C ALA A 21 3.39 -19.25 -2.71
N ARG A 22 4.04 -20.09 -3.53
CA ARG A 22 5.12 -20.99 -3.07
C ARG A 22 6.31 -20.20 -2.50
N SER A 23 6.72 -19.13 -3.18
CA SER A 23 7.81 -18.27 -2.73
C SER A 23 7.52 -17.59 -1.39
N HIS A 24 6.27 -17.27 -1.11
CA HIS A 24 5.84 -16.67 0.15
C HIS A 24 5.44 -17.71 1.21
N GLY A 25 5.50 -19.01 0.90
CA GLY A 25 5.10 -20.08 1.82
C GLY A 25 3.60 -20.10 2.15
N ARG A 26 2.76 -19.61 1.23
CA ARG A 26 1.31 -19.46 1.41
C ARG A 26 0.53 -20.33 0.43
N SER A 27 -0.74 -20.56 0.74
CA SER A 27 -1.67 -21.12 -0.24
C SER A 27 -1.93 -20.12 -1.37
N MET A 28 -2.31 -20.63 -2.55
CA MET A 28 -2.65 -19.76 -3.68
C MET A 28 -3.81 -18.82 -3.36
N GLU A 29 -4.83 -19.30 -2.64
CA GLU A 29 -5.97 -18.47 -2.22
C GLU A 29 -5.51 -17.34 -1.28
N GLU A 30 -4.65 -17.65 -0.32
CA GLU A 30 -4.14 -16.67 0.63
C GLU A 30 -3.27 -15.61 -0.05
N GLU A 31 -2.43 -16.02 -1.00
CA GLU A 31 -1.64 -15.10 -1.81
C GLU A 31 -2.54 -14.14 -2.62
N ILE A 32 -3.56 -14.68 -3.29
CA ILE A 32 -4.54 -13.85 -4.03
C ILE A 32 -5.24 -12.88 -3.08
N ARG A 33 -5.63 -13.33 -1.88
CA ARG A 33 -6.30 -12.49 -0.88
C ARG A 33 -5.40 -11.34 -0.42
N GLU A 34 -4.12 -11.61 -0.20
CA GLU A 34 -3.14 -10.59 0.20
C GLU A 34 -2.83 -9.60 -0.92
N ILE A 35 -2.73 -10.07 -2.18
CA ILE A 35 -2.59 -9.19 -3.35
C ILE A 35 -3.79 -8.26 -3.46
N LEU A 36 -5.01 -8.79 -3.41
CA LEU A 36 -6.23 -7.99 -3.48
C LEU A 36 -6.31 -6.98 -2.33
N ARG A 37 -5.96 -7.41 -1.11
CA ARG A 37 -5.91 -6.52 0.07
C ARG A 37 -4.89 -5.40 -0.10
N SER A 38 -3.71 -5.70 -0.62
CA SER A 38 -2.65 -4.71 -0.87
C SER A 38 -3.06 -3.72 -1.96
N ALA A 39 -3.71 -4.20 -3.03
CA ALA A 39 -4.20 -3.38 -4.12
C ALA A 39 -5.24 -2.35 -3.64
N VAL A 40 -6.21 -2.79 -2.83
CA VAL A 40 -7.28 -1.90 -2.33
C VAL A 40 -6.87 -1.06 -1.12
N ARG A 41 -5.80 -1.41 -0.42
CA ARG A 41 -5.29 -0.67 0.76
C ARG A 41 -5.00 0.81 0.46
N ASN A 42 -4.69 1.14 -0.79
CA ASN A 42 -4.40 2.50 -1.23
C ASN A 42 -5.56 3.13 -2.03
N GLU A 43 -6.63 2.40 -2.30
CA GLU A 43 -7.83 2.93 -2.94
C GLU A 43 -8.59 3.77 -1.90
N GLY A 44 -8.58 5.10 -2.07
CA GLY A 44 -9.23 6.04 -1.15
C GLY A 44 -8.28 6.81 -0.22
N SER A 45 -6.99 6.41 -0.14
CA SER A 45 -5.97 7.36 0.28
C SER A 45 -5.75 8.31 -0.88
N ILE A 46 -6.40 9.48 -0.86
CA ILE A 46 -5.81 10.64 -1.51
C ILE A 46 -4.40 10.67 -0.95
N ARG A 47 -3.40 10.39 -1.80
CA ARG A 47 -1.99 10.55 -1.46
C ARG A 47 -1.83 12.03 -1.17
N THR A 48 -2.12 12.40 0.07
CA THR A 48 -1.96 13.74 0.59
C THR A 48 -0.48 13.98 0.40
N GLY A 49 -0.15 14.88 -0.52
CA GLY A 49 1.25 15.13 -0.89
C GLY A 49 2.07 15.37 0.37
N LEU A 50 3.36 15.02 0.33
CA LEU A 50 4.24 15.17 1.49
C LEU A 50 4.10 16.57 2.12
N GLY A 51 4.02 17.62 1.30
CA GLY A 51 3.77 19.00 1.76
C GLY A 51 2.45 19.18 2.51
N SER A 52 1.34 18.62 2.02
CA SER A 52 0.04 18.67 2.71
C SER A 52 0.06 17.90 4.03
N ARG A 53 0.81 16.80 4.11
CA ARG A 53 1.00 16.04 5.37
C ARG A 53 1.83 16.83 6.38
N ILE A 54 2.90 17.48 5.93
CA ILE A 54 3.73 18.37 6.76
C ILE A 54 2.87 19.54 7.27
N ALA A 55 2.19 20.26 6.38
CA ALA A 55 1.32 21.38 6.76
C ALA A 55 0.22 20.98 7.76
N ALA A 56 -0.39 19.79 7.60
CA ALA A 56 -1.37 19.28 8.56
C ALA A 56 -0.75 18.98 9.93
N ARG A 57 0.46 18.42 9.97
CA ARG A 57 1.18 18.09 11.22
C ARG A 57 1.53 19.33 12.04
N PHE A 58 1.90 20.42 11.36
CA PHE A 58 2.30 21.68 11.99
C PHE A 58 1.15 22.70 12.08
N ARG A 59 -0.09 22.30 11.75
CA ARG A 59 -1.26 23.18 11.87
C ARG A 59 -1.47 23.53 13.34
N GLY A 60 -1.22 24.78 13.71
CA GLY A 60 -1.31 25.27 15.09
C GLY A 60 -0.01 25.23 15.88
N ILE A 61 1.10 24.84 15.26
CA ILE A 61 2.45 25.02 15.81
C ILE A 61 3.03 26.27 15.15
N ALA A 62 3.09 27.37 15.89
CA ALA A 62 3.79 28.56 15.44
C ALA A 62 5.30 28.33 15.51
N LEU A 63 6.03 28.87 14.54
CA LEU A 63 7.46 29.09 14.68
C LEU A 63 7.64 30.53 15.15
N ASP A 64 7.77 30.69 16.45
CA ASP A 64 7.95 31.99 17.09
C ASP A 64 9.40 32.50 16.93
N ASP A 65 10.34 31.58 16.67
CA ASP A 65 11.76 31.87 16.50
C ASP A 65 12.33 31.22 15.24
N GLN A 66 13.46 31.75 14.74
CA GLN A 66 14.17 31.15 13.62
C GLN A 66 14.80 29.82 14.03
N ILE A 67 14.66 28.79 13.18
CA ILE A 67 15.34 27.50 13.38
C ILE A 67 16.85 27.71 13.14
N PRO A 68 17.72 27.45 14.13
CA PRO A 68 19.16 27.57 13.93
C PRO A 68 19.68 26.51 12.95
N GLU A 69 20.60 26.91 12.08
CA GLU A 69 21.31 25.97 11.19
C GLU A 69 22.28 25.12 12.01
N LEU A 70 22.03 23.82 12.08
CA LEU A 70 22.98 22.86 12.65
C LEU A 70 23.90 22.35 11.54
N ARG A 71 25.18 22.72 11.60
CA ARG A 71 26.24 22.16 10.75
C ARG A 71 27.01 21.13 11.58
N GLY A 72 27.05 19.90 11.09
CA GLY A 72 27.87 18.81 11.64
C GLY A 72 29.31 18.88 11.17
#